data_AF-A0A177APU6-F1
#
_entry.id   AF-A0A177APU6-F1
#
_cell.length_a   1.000
_cell.length_b   1.000
_cell.length_c   1.000
_cell.angle_alpha   90.00
_cell.angle_beta   90.00
_cell.angle_gamma   90.00
#
_symmetry.space_group_name_H-M   'P 1'
#
loop_
_entity.id
_entity.type
_entity.pdbx_description
1 polymer ?
#
loop_
_entity_poly.entity_id
_entity_poly.type
_entity_poly.pdbx_seq_one_letter_code
_entity_poly.pdbx_strand_id
1 'polypeptide(L)'
;QDFLNNTQSWDDDTLFLVETLLEKLNDFTFVFILNCFDDILSNSGILFDVLQMKKLNMKFGPSKIKEFVTFVEALRTDEHFEDIIERTHNILNSNDIDYHVTLPRRQINYKAKFFEIVDNVLVTLIERFAFMEEYNFFELIDITKFNEFSILFPAHHISALNSMYPDIFDISSLAN
;
A
#
# COMPACT_ATOMS: atom_id res chain seq x y z
N GLN A 1 -18.01 -41.83 -12.12
CA GLN A 1 -19.45 -41.60 -11.88
C GLN A 1 -19.60 -41.57 -10.38
N ASP A 2 -19.38 -40.43 -9.71
CA ASP A 2 -20.48 -39.61 -9.18
C ASP A 2 -20.08 -38.16 -8.83
N PHE A 3 -19.20 -37.53 -9.62
CA PHE A 3 -18.93 -36.08 -9.50
C PHE A 3 -19.64 -35.24 -10.58
N LEU A 4 -20.34 -35.88 -11.53
CA LEU A 4 -21.02 -35.23 -12.66
C LEU A 4 -22.55 -35.15 -12.51
N ASN A 5 -23.12 -35.64 -11.40
CA ASN A 5 -24.57 -35.79 -11.24
C ASN A 5 -25.22 -34.80 -10.24
N ASN A 6 -24.52 -33.74 -9.84
CA ASN A 6 -25.16 -32.63 -9.13
C ASN A 6 -25.39 -31.47 -10.11
N THR A 7 -26.45 -31.60 -10.91
CA THR A 7 -27.02 -30.51 -11.71
C THR A 7 -27.69 -29.48 -10.80
N GLN A 8 -26.87 -28.67 -10.15
CA GLN A 8 -27.16 -27.24 -10.12
C GLN A 8 -26.30 -26.70 -11.26
N SER A 9 -26.86 -26.76 -12.48
CA SER A 9 -26.16 -26.31 -13.68
C SER A 9 -25.67 -24.90 -13.40
N TRP A 10 -24.37 -24.67 -13.54
CA TRP A 10 -23.86 -23.31 -13.59
C TRP A 10 -24.69 -22.62 -14.68
N ASP A 11 -25.37 -21.54 -14.33
CA ASP A 11 -26.13 -20.81 -15.33
C ASP A 11 -25.16 -20.32 -16.41
N ASP A 12 -25.68 -20.14 -17.63
CA ASP A 12 -24.85 -19.75 -18.77
C ASP A 12 -24.07 -18.45 -18.47
N ASP A 13 -24.63 -17.58 -17.61
CA ASP A 13 -23.99 -16.37 -17.12
C ASP A 13 -22.71 -16.67 -16.29
N THR A 14 -22.75 -17.66 -15.40
CA THR A 14 -21.59 -18.05 -14.59
C THR A 14 -20.52 -18.72 -15.47
N LEU A 15 -20.91 -19.55 -16.44
CA LEU A 15 -19.95 -20.12 -17.40
C LEU A 15 -19.27 -19.04 -18.24
N PHE A 16 -20.06 -18.09 -18.76
CA PHE A 16 -19.55 -16.95 -19.52
C PHE A 16 -18.62 -16.06 -18.68
N LEU A 17 -18.94 -15.84 -17.40
CA LEU A 17 -18.08 -15.10 -16.49
C LEU A 17 -16.74 -15.82 -16.25
N VAL A 18 -16.76 -17.14 -16.07
CA VAL A 18 -15.54 -17.94 -15.88
C VAL A 18 -14.66 -17.89 -17.13
N GLU A 19 -15.24 -18.01 -18.32
CA GLU A 19 -14.52 -17.85 -19.59
C GLU A 19 -13.91 -16.45 -19.72
N THR A 20 -14.67 -15.40 -19.42
CA THR A 20 -14.19 -14.01 -19.45
C THR A 20 -13.05 -13.77 -18.45
N LEU A 21 -13.14 -14.33 -17.24
CA LEU A 21 -12.08 -14.24 -16.24
C LEU A 21 -10.83 -15.00 -16.68
N LEU A 22 -11.00 -16.17 -17.28
CA LEU A 22 -9.90 -16.96 -17.83
C LEU A 22 -9.18 -16.21 -18.97
N GLU A 23 -9.93 -15.55 -19.86
CA GLU A 23 -9.36 -14.68 -20.89
C GLU A 23 -8.55 -13.53 -20.28
N LYS A 24 -9.05 -12.89 -19.21
CA LYS A 24 -8.32 -11.84 -18.48
C LYS A 24 -7.05 -12.37 -17.83
N LEU A 25 -7.07 -13.55 -17.24
CA LEU A 25 -5.90 -14.19 -16.64
C LEU A 25 -4.84 -14.60 -17.68
N ASN A 26 -5.22 -14.70 -18.95
CA ASN A 26 -4.29 -14.92 -20.07
C ASN A 26 -3.86 -13.62 -20.78
N ASP A 27 -4.35 -12.45 -20.35
CA ASP A 27 -3.96 -11.15 -20.90
C ASP A 27 -2.68 -10.63 -20.24
N PHE A 28 -1.66 -10.34 -21.06
CA PHE A 28 -0.38 -9.84 -20.58
C PHE A 28 -0.51 -8.53 -19.81
N THR A 29 -1.31 -7.58 -20.31
CA THR A 29 -1.46 -6.28 -19.63
C THR A 29 -2.07 -6.45 -18.26
N PHE A 30 -3.12 -7.28 -18.14
CA PHE A 30 -3.78 -7.56 -16.87
C PHE A 30 -2.83 -8.22 -15.87
N VAL A 31 -2.14 -9.30 -16.26
CA VAL A 31 -1.21 -10.02 -15.37
C VAL A 31 -0.02 -9.13 -14.99
N PHE A 32 0.48 -8.32 -15.92
CA PHE A 32 1.53 -7.33 -15.63
C PHE A 32 1.08 -6.34 -14.55
N ILE A 33 -0.10 -5.74 -14.70
CA ILE A 33 -0.64 -4.79 -13.71
C ILE A 33 -0.84 -5.49 -12.37
N LEU A 34 -1.34 -6.73 -12.37
CA LEU A 34 -1.52 -7.52 -11.16
C LEU A 34 -0.19 -7.73 -10.42
N ASN A 35 0.88 -8.10 -11.14
CA ASN A 35 2.22 -8.25 -10.57
C ASN A 35 2.78 -6.92 -10.03
N CYS A 36 2.55 -5.78 -10.72
CA CYS A 36 2.94 -4.47 -10.20
C CYS A 36 2.28 -4.16 -8.84
N PHE A 37 0.99 -4.50 -8.70
CA PHE A 37 0.27 -4.24 -7.47
C PHE A 37 0.48 -5.30 -6.39
N ASP A 38 0.84 -6.53 -6.73
CA ASP A 38 1.07 -7.61 -5.76
C ASP A 38 2.12 -7.22 -4.70
N ASP A 39 3.27 -6.69 -5.15
CA ASP A 39 4.36 -6.29 -4.26
C ASP A 39 3.96 -5.11 -3.36
N ILE A 40 3.23 -4.13 -3.92
CA ILE A 40 2.75 -2.95 -3.19
C ILE A 40 1.68 -3.36 -2.18
N LEU A 41 0.68 -4.14 -2.61
CA LEU A 41 -0.47 -4.51 -1.80
C LEU A 41 -0.09 -5.46 -0.68
N SER A 42 0.78 -6.44 -0.94
CA SER A 42 1.27 -7.37 0.08
C SER A 42 1.95 -6.62 1.24
N ASN A 43 2.80 -5.63 0.92
CA ASN A 43 3.45 -4.81 1.95
C ASN A 43 2.48 -3.80 2.58
N SER A 44 1.51 -3.28 1.82
CA SER A 44 0.47 -2.40 2.36
C SER A 44 -0.44 -3.11 3.37
N GLY A 45 -0.71 -4.41 3.18
CA GLY A 45 -1.47 -5.23 4.11
C GLY A 45 -0.79 -5.33 5.47
N ILE A 46 0.53 -5.56 5.48
CA ILE A 46 1.35 -5.57 6.70
C ILE A 46 1.27 -4.20 7.39
N LEU A 47 1.41 -3.11 6.64
CA LEU A 47 1.27 -1.75 7.19
C LEU A 47 -0.12 -1.53 7.79
N PHE A 48 -1.17 -1.96 7.09
CA PHE A 48 -2.55 -1.83 7.53
C PHE A 48 -2.77 -2.54 8.88
N ASP A 49 -2.31 -3.78 9.01
CA ASP A 49 -2.41 -4.55 10.25
C ASP A 49 -1.70 -3.84 11.40
N VAL A 50 -0.51 -3.28 11.15
CA VAL A 50 0.25 -2.49 12.12
C VAL A 50 -0.52 -1.25 12.55
N LEU A 51 -1.08 -0.50 11.60
CA LEU A 51 -1.84 0.72 11.89
C LEU A 51 -3.16 0.43 12.61
N GLN A 52 -3.73 -0.76 12.46
CA GLN A 52 -4.94 -1.18 13.17
C GLN A 52 -4.71 -1.70 14.59
N MET A 53 -3.46 -1.93 15.01
CA MET A 53 -3.18 -2.41 16.35
C MET A 53 -3.66 -1.41 17.42
N LYS A 54 -4.55 -1.86 18.32
CA LYS A 54 -5.12 -1.05 19.42
C LYS A 54 -4.09 -0.42 20.37
N LYS A 55 -2.84 -0.89 20.33
CA LYS A 55 -1.69 -0.30 21.01
C LYS A 55 -0.85 0.46 19.98
N LEU A 56 -1.43 1.49 19.37
CA LEU A 56 -0.67 2.42 18.57
C LEU A 56 0.26 3.17 19.53
N ASN A 57 1.50 2.71 19.66
CA ASN A 57 2.58 3.58 20.07
C ASN A 57 2.60 4.69 19.02
N MET A 58 2.24 5.93 19.37
CA MET A 58 2.07 7.00 18.39
C MET A 58 3.33 7.29 17.58
N LYS A 59 4.51 6.86 18.02
CA LYS A 59 5.76 6.94 17.23
C LYS A 59 5.93 5.78 16.23
N PHE A 60 5.27 4.65 16.45
CA PHE A 60 5.43 3.44 15.64
C PHE A 60 4.71 3.52 14.29
N GLY A 61 3.51 4.08 14.26
CA GLY A 61 2.74 4.28 13.01
C GLY A 61 3.48 5.15 11.97
N PRO A 62 3.92 6.37 12.33
CA PRO A 62 4.70 7.23 11.42
C PRO A 62 5.98 6.57 10.91
N SER A 63 6.73 5.88 11.78
CA SER A 63 7.93 5.14 11.38
C SER A 63 7.61 4.07 10.35
N LYS A 64 6.51 3.32 10.53
CA LYS A 64 6.10 2.24 9.64
C LYS A 64 5.58 2.74 8.31
N ILE A 65 4.89 3.88 8.30
CA ILE A 65 4.51 4.56 7.05
C ILE A 65 5.76 5.01 6.29
N LYS A 66 6.74 5.60 6.97
CA LYS A 66 7.99 6.02 6.34
C LYS A 66 8.77 4.83 5.77
N GLU A 67 8.88 3.73 6.51
CA GLU A 67 9.46 2.48 6.01
C GLU A 67 8.73 1.99 4.74
N PHE A 68 7.40 2.04 4.71
CA PHE A 68 6.62 1.65 3.54
C PHE A 68 6.83 2.59 2.35
N VAL A 69 6.92 3.91 2.56
CA VAL A 69 7.27 4.88 1.51
C VAL A 69 8.65 4.56 0.93
N THR A 70 9.66 4.33 1.78
CA THR A 70 11.01 3.94 1.34
C THR A 70 11.00 2.61 0.57
N PHE A 71 10.17 1.65 0.98
CA PHE A 71 9.97 0.41 0.25
C PHE A 71 9.41 0.66 -1.16
N VAL A 72 8.31 1.42 -1.28
CA VAL A 72 7.70 1.72 -2.59
C VAL A 72 8.68 2.48 -3.48
N GLU A 73 9.48 3.39 -2.92
CA GLU A 73 10.52 4.12 -3.66
C GLU A 73 11.60 3.18 -4.21
N ALA A 74 11.99 2.17 -3.43
CA ALA A 74 12.97 1.16 -3.84
C ALA A 74 12.47 0.24 -4.96
N LEU A 75 11.15 0.11 -5.17
CA LEU A 75 10.60 -0.62 -6.31
C LEU A 75 10.90 0.07 -7.64
N ARG A 76 11.12 1.39 -7.64
CA ARG A 76 11.28 2.21 -8.85
C ARG A 76 12.66 2.04 -9.51
N THR A 77 13.03 0.81 -9.85
CA THR A 77 14.31 0.46 -10.47
C THR A 77 14.09 -0.33 -11.75
N ASP A 78 15.09 -0.28 -12.63
CA ASP A 78 15.10 -1.08 -13.87
C ASP A 78 15.13 -2.58 -13.55
N GLU A 79 15.90 -2.99 -12.54
CA GLU A 79 16.01 -4.39 -12.10
C GLU A 79 14.65 -4.95 -11.67
N HIS A 80 13.92 -4.21 -10.84
CA HIS A 80 12.61 -4.66 -10.39
C HIS A 80 11.56 -4.65 -11.51
N PHE A 81 11.65 -3.72 -12.45
CA PHE A 81 10.84 -3.75 -13.67
C PHE A 81 11.07 -5.04 -14.49
N GLU A 82 12.34 -5.42 -14.71
CA GLU A 82 12.67 -6.65 -15.43
C GLU A 82 12.16 -7.90 -14.70
N ASP A 83 12.24 -7.94 -13.37
CA ASP A 83 11.66 -9.02 -12.54
C ASP A 83 10.14 -9.14 -12.74
N ILE A 84 9.40 -8.02 -12.74
CA ILE A 84 7.95 -8.02 -13.01
C ILE A 84 7.65 -8.55 -14.42
N ILE A 85 8.43 -8.16 -15.42
CA ILE A 85 8.29 -8.65 -16.79
C ILE A 85 8.55 -10.15 -16.86
N GLU A 86 9.61 -10.63 -16.22
CA GLU A 86 9.94 -12.05 -16.16
C GLU A 86 8.85 -12.86 -15.45
N ARG A 87 8.36 -12.41 -14.27
CA ARG A 87 7.23 -13.04 -13.57
C ARG A 87 5.98 -13.12 -14.44
N THR A 88 5.64 -12.02 -15.13
CA THR A 88 4.49 -11.96 -16.04
C THR A 88 4.64 -12.97 -17.18
N HIS A 89 5.85 -13.05 -17.76
CA HIS A 89 6.15 -14.04 -18.79
C HIS A 89 6.05 -15.48 -18.28
N ASN A 90 6.58 -15.77 -17.09
CA ASN A 90 6.57 -17.12 -16.54
C ASN A 90 5.14 -17.60 -16.25
N ILE A 91 4.25 -16.72 -15.80
CA ILE A 91 2.83 -17.02 -15.60
C ILE A 91 2.16 -17.36 -16.93
N LEU A 92 2.38 -16.57 -17.98
CA LEU A 92 1.68 -16.71 -19.26
C LEU A 92 2.28 -17.78 -20.18
N ASN A 93 3.61 -17.93 -20.19
CA ASN A 93 4.30 -18.93 -21.00
C ASN A 93 4.09 -20.37 -20.49
N SER A 94 3.55 -20.54 -19.28
CA SER A 94 3.08 -21.85 -18.81
C SER A 94 1.92 -22.41 -19.64
N ASN A 95 1.29 -21.59 -20.50
CA ASN A 95 0.13 -21.94 -21.33
C ASN A 95 0.39 -21.98 -22.86
N ASP A 96 1.67 -22.05 -23.29
CA ASP A 96 2.16 -22.28 -24.67
C ASP A 96 2.22 -21.08 -25.67
N ILE A 97 3.43 -20.97 -26.26
CA ILE A 97 3.95 -20.42 -27.54
C ILE A 97 3.53 -19.01 -28.08
N ASP A 98 4.56 -18.18 -28.26
CA ASP A 98 4.75 -17.06 -29.22
C ASP A 98 4.51 -15.60 -28.77
N TYR A 99 4.87 -15.26 -27.53
CA TYR A 99 4.95 -13.85 -27.12
C TYR A 99 6.24 -13.14 -27.57
N HIS A 100 7.26 -13.86 -28.06
CA HIS A 100 8.62 -13.35 -28.18
C HIS A 100 8.86 -12.29 -29.28
N VAL A 101 7.96 -12.16 -30.27
CA VAL A 101 8.25 -11.37 -31.49
C VAL A 101 7.74 -9.91 -31.44
N THR A 102 6.81 -9.55 -30.55
CA THR A 102 6.26 -8.16 -30.45
C THR A 102 6.66 -7.40 -29.17
N LEU A 103 7.47 -8.01 -28.30
CA LEU A 103 7.79 -7.51 -26.96
C LEU A 103 8.61 -6.22 -26.88
N PRO A 104 9.66 -5.98 -27.68
CA PRO A 104 10.62 -4.90 -27.38
C PRO A 104 9.98 -3.50 -27.37
N ARG A 105 9.05 -3.24 -28.30
CA ARG A 105 8.29 -1.97 -28.33
C ARG A 105 7.22 -1.88 -27.25
N ARG A 106 6.63 -3.01 -26.85
CA ARG A 106 5.65 -3.08 -25.77
C ARG A 106 6.31 -2.88 -24.40
N GLN A 107 7.52 -3.38 -24.20
CA GLN A 107 8.29 -3.24 -22.96
C GLN A 107 8.58 -1.79 -22.57
N ILE A 108 8.96 -0.92 -23.53
CA ILE A 108 9.17 0.51 -23.24
C ILE A 108 7.90 1.16 -22.67
N ASN A 109 6.74 0.82 -23.23
CA ASN A 109 5.45 1.34 -22.75
C ASN A 109 5.08 0.77 -21.36
N TYR A 110 5.41 -0.49 -21.09
CA TYR A 110 5.19 -1.09 -19.78
C TYR A 110 6.13 -0.55 -18.71
N LYS A 111 7.38 -0.22 -19.07
CA LYS A 111 8.32 0.44 -18.16
C LYS A 111 7.81 1.81 -17.73
N ALA A 112 7.34 2.61 -18.70
CA ALA A 112 6.73 3.90 -18.40
C ALA A 112 5.49 3.74 -17.49
N LYS A 113 4.62 2.76 -17.78
CA LYS A 113 3.45 2.45 -16.94
C LYS A 113 3.82 2.00 -15.53
N PHE A 114 4.84 1.17 -15.39
CA PHE A 114 5.32 0.71 -14.09
C PHE A 114 5.80 1.89 -13.24
N PHE A 115 6.66 2.75 -13.81
CA PHE A 115 7.13 3.94 -13.10
C PHE A 115 6.00 4.90 -12.79
N GLU A 116 5.03 5.09 -13.69
CA GLU A 116 3.84 5.90 -13.44
C GLU A 116 3.00 5.34 -12.28
N ILE A 117 2.82 4.03 -12.18
CA ILE A 117 2.12 3.39 -11.06
C ILE A 117 2.85 3.68 -9.75
N VAL A 118 4.16 3.42 -9.71
CA VAL A 118 4.98 3.62 -8.50
C VAL A 118 4.97 5.10 -8.09
N ASP A 119 5.16 6.02 -9.05
CA ASP A 119 5.17 7.46 -8.81
C ASP A 119 3.82 7.95 -8.26
N ASN A 120 2.70 7.49 -8.84
CA ASN A 120 1.37 7.85 -8.35
C ASN A 120 1.11 7.35 -6.92
N VAL A 121 1.53 6.13 -6.60
CA VAL A 121 1.41 5.58 -5.25
C VAL A 121 2.27 6.39 -4.28
N LEU A 122 3.52 6.70 -4.64
CA LEU A 122 4.43 7.51 -3.82
C LEU A 122 3.87 8.89 -3.54
N VAL A 123 3.43 9.62 -4.56
CA VAL A 123 2.83 10.95 -4.40
C VAL A 123 1.63 10.89 -3.46
N THR A 124 0.74 9.92 -3.68
CA THR A 124 -0.45 9.74 -2.84
C THR A 124 -0.09 9.45 -1.37
N LEU A 125 0.92 8.61 -1.12
CA LEU A 125 1.37 8.30 0.23
C LEU A 125 2.00 9.52 0.90
N ILE A 126 2.87 10.24 0.20
CA ILE A 126 3.56 11.42 0.72
C ILE A 126 2.53 12.50 1.05
N GLU A 127 1.62 12.82 0.14
CA GLU A 127 0.60 13.84 0.36
C GLU A 127 -0.35 13.47 1.50
N ARG A 128 -0.80 12.20 1.54
CA ARG A 128 -1.73 11.73 2.57
C ARG A 128 -1.13 11.79 3.99
N PHE A 129 0.18 11.60 4.11
CA PHE A 129 0.86 11.53 5.40
C PHE A 129 1.80 12.72 5.67
N ALA A 130 1.77 13.77 4.84
CA ALA A 130 2.64 14.93 4.93
C ALA A 130 2.58 15.63 6.30
N PHE A 131 1.38 15.72 6.88
CA PHE A 131 1.13 16.43 8.14
C PHE A 131 1.14 15.51 9.37
N MET A 132 1.63 14.27 9.24
CA MET A 132 1.61 13.32 10.36
C MET A 132 2.40 13.83 11.58
N GLU A 133 3.48 14.59 11.37
CA GLU A 133 4.27 15.19 12.44
C GLU A 133 3.51 16.27 13.23
N GLU A 134 2.46 16.87 12.66
CA GLU A 134 1.62 17.86 13.36
C GLU A 134 0.78 17.20 14.48
N TYR A 135 0.57 15.89 14.39
CA TYR A 135 -0.15 15.10 15.38
C TYR A 135 0.73 14.61 16.54
N ASN A 136 1.95 15.14 16.67
CA ASN A 136 2.84 14.82 17.79
C ASN A 136 2.18 15.09 19.16
N PHE A 137 1.19 16.00 19.25
CA PHE A 137 0.46 16.25 20.49
C PHE A 137 -0.25 15.03 21.06
N PHE A 138 -0.51 13.99 20.26
CA PHE A 138 -1.05 12.76 20.81
C PHE A 138 -0.15 12.22 21.91
N GLU A 139 1.17 12.45 21.88
CA GLU A 139 2.11 11.98 22.92
C GLU A 139 1.70 12.41 24.33
N LEU A 140 0.92 13.48 24.48
CA LEU A 140 0.34 13.93 25.74
C LEU A 140 -0.54 12.86 26.43
N ILE A 141 -1.13 11.92 25.68
CA ILE A 141 -1.95 10.83 26.23
C ILE A 141 -1.13 9.56 26.51
N ASP A 142 0.16 9.55 26.17
CA ASP A 142 1.06 8.42 26.43
C ASP A 142 1.50 8.42 27.89
N ILE A 143 0.84 7.58 28.70
CA ILE A 143 1.10 7.43 30.13
C ILE A 143 2.56 7.07 30.41
N THR A 144 3.24 6.37 29.48
CA THR A 144 4.64 5.97 29.67
C THR A 144 5.60 7.16 29.64
N LYS A 145 5.20 8.29 29.04
CA LYS A 145 5.99 9.53 28.95
C LYS A 145 5.72 10.52 30.08
N PHE A 146 4.79 10.23 30.98
CA PHE A 146 4.43 11.14 32.07
C PHE A 146 5.65 11.52 32.93
N ASN A 147 6.52 10.55 33.23
CA ASN A 147 7.76 10.82 33.98
C ASN A 147 8.72 11.73 33.21
N GLU A 148 8.84 11.55 31.89
CA GLU A 148 9.66 12.41 31.03
C GLU A 148 9.12 13.85 31.02
N PHE A 149 7.81 14.00 30.85
CA PHE A 149 7.14 15.31 30.84
C PHE A 149 7.18 16.03 32.19
N SER A 150 7.26 15.29 33.30
CA SER A 150 7.46 15.89 34.62
C SER A 150 8.84 16.54 34.79
N ILE A 151 9.84 16.07 34.04
CA ILE A 151 11.21 16.62 34.04
C ILE A 151 11.34 17.74 33.01
N LEU A 152 10.78 17.52 31.81
CA LEU A 152 10.80 18.46 30.70
C LEU A 152 9.38 18.71 30.19
N PHE A 153 8.83 19.88 30.49
CA PHE A 153 7.48 20.23 30.10
C PHE A 153 7.28 20.18 28.57
N PRO A 154 6.25 19.49 28.05
CA PRO A 154 6.04 19.27 26.62
C PRO A 154 5.40 20.48 25.92
N ALA A 155 6.01 21.65 26.00
CA ALA A 155 5.48 22.91 25.46
C ALA A 155 5.12 22.83 23.97
N HIS A 156 5.95 22.16 23.17
CA HIS A 156 5.72 21.98 21.74
C HIS A 156 4.45 21.16 21.46
N HIS A 157 4.21 20.10 22.23
CA HIS A 157 3.01 19.26 22.09
C HIS A 157 1.74 20.01 22.46
N ILE A 158 1.77 20.80 23.55
CA ILE A 158 0.64 21.65 23.97
C ILE A 158 0.35 22.73 22.92
N SER A 159 1.39 23.36 22.36
CA SER A 159 1.23 24.35 21.29
C SER A 159 0.61 23.74 20.02
N ALA A 160 1.05 22.54 19.64
CA ALA A 160 0.47 21.80 18.51
C ALA A 160 -1.00 21.44 18.75
N LEU A 161 -1.34 20.99 19.97
CA LEU A 161 -2.73 20.72 20.37
C LEU A 161 -3.61 21.97 20.21
N ASN A 162 -3.16 23.11 20.73
CA ASN A 162 -3.91 24.36 20.68
C ASN A 162 -4.07 24.91 19.25
N SER A 163 -3.04 24.72 18.41
CA SER A 163 -3.11 25.13 17.01
C SER A 163 -4.14 24.31 16.22
N MET A 164 -4.28 23.02 16.53
CA MET A 164 -5.18 22.12 15.81
C MET A 164 -6.61 22.13 16.36
N TYR A 165 -6.75 22.34 17.67
CA TYR A 165 -8.02 22.40 18.37
C TYR A 165 -8.14 23.70 19.19
N PRO A 166 -8.21 24.86 18.53
CA PRO A 166 -8.33 26.14 19.21
C PRO A 166 -9.61 26.19 20.05
N ASP A 167 -9.52 26.82 21.22
CA ASP A 167 -10.63 27.05 22.16
C ASP A 167 -11.29 25.80 22.78
N ILE A 168 -10.77 24.60 22.51
CA ILE A 168 -11.26 23.36 23.14
C ILE A 168 -10.63 23.13 24.51
N PHE A 169 -9.35 23.47 24.67
CA PHE A 169 -8.57 23.18 25.87
C PHE A 169 -8.17 24.48 26.59
N ASP A 170 -8.29 24.48 27.92
CA ASP A 170 -7.68 25.54 28.74
C ASP A 170 -6.17 25.28 28.88
N ILE A 171 -5.41 25.85 27.96
CA ILE A 171 -3.95 25.73 27.91
C ILE A 171 -3.29 26.26 29.19
N SER A 172 -3.89 27.26 29.83
CA SER A 172 -3.39 27.84 31.09
C SER A 172 -3.42 26.81 32.21
N SER A 173 -4.48 25.98 32.25
CA SER A 173 -4.61 24.90 33.22
C SER A 173 -3.74 23.69 32.88
N LEU A 174 -3.41 23.47 31.61
CA LEU A 174 -2.51 22.39 31.17
C LEU A 174 -1.02 22.71 31.35
N ALA A 175 -0.68 23.99 31.52
CA ALA A 175 0.70 24.48 31.68
C ALA A 175 1.11 24.73 33.15
N ASN A 176 0.17 24.59 34.10
CA ASN A 176 0.39 24.72 35.55
C ASN A 176 0.32 23.37 36.24
#